data_AF-A0A382JZH3-F1
#
_entry.id   AF-A0A382JZH3-F1
#
_cell.length_a   1.000
_cell.length_b   1.000
_cell.length_c   1.000
_cell.angle_alpha   90.00
_cell.angle_beta   90.00
_cell.angle_gamma   90.00
#
_symmetry.space_group_name_H-M   'P 1'
#
loop_
_entity.id
_entity.type
_entity.pdbx_description
1 polymer ?
#
loop_
_entity_poly.entity_id
_entity_poly.type
_entity_poly.pdbx_seq_one_letter_code
_entity_poly.pdbx_strand_id
1 'polypeptide(L)'
;MENYMDDDKIIIHPSCSFEEVEIPLVYPDEPESYIEQVLAECCTHVLVILKENNFDIESEAFMKDFNALVDFLRALMYRETGLDHPLIKK
;
A
#
# COMPACT_ATOMS: atom_id res chain seq x y z
N MET A 1 -11.64 -35.56 -14.55
CA MET A 1 -10.90 -34.36 -14.94
C MET A 1 -10.81 -33.52 -13.69
N GLU A 2 -9.68 -33.64 -12.98
CA GLU A 2 -9.45 -32.94 -11.71
C GLU A 2 -9.18 -31.47 -12.03
N ASN A 3 -10.12 -30.59 -11.68
CA ASN A 3 -9.88 -29.16 -11.72
C ASN A 3 -9.19 -28.78 -10.41
N TYR A 4 -7.85 -28.78 -10.48
CA TYR A 4 -6.98 -28.10 -9.55
C TYR A 4 -7.19 -26.59 -9.69
N MET A 5 -7.98 -26.01 -8.80
CA MET A 5 -7.69 -24.69 -8.24
C MET A 5 -8.03 -24.79 -6.76
N ASP A 6 -7.00 -25.17 -6.00
CA ASP A 6 -6.98 -25.03 -4.56
C ASP A 6 -7.20 -23.54 -4.28
N ASP A 7 -8.25 -23.21 -3.54
CA ASP A 7 -8.50 -21.86 -3.07
C ASP A 7 -7.26 -21.42 -2.28
N ASP A 8 -6.38 -20.64 -2.91
CA ASP A 8 -5.33 -19.89 -2.23
C ASP A 8 -6.05 -19.03 -1.18
N LYS A 9 -6.17 -19.57 0.03
CA LYS A 9 -6.76 -18.88 1.18
C LYS A 9 -5.96 -17.61 1.35
N ILE A 10 -6.50 -16.50 0.87
CA ILE A 10 -5.95 -15.17 1.12
C ILE A 10 -5.89 -15.05 2.64
N ILE A 11 -4.68 -15.10 3.19
CA ILE A 11 -4.46 -14.96 4.62
C ILE A 11 -4.68 -13.48 4.94
N ILE A 12 -5.89 -13.16 5.39
CA ILE A 12 -6.23 -11.82 5.84
C ILE A 12 -5.60 -11.62 7.21
N HIS A 13 -4.81 -10.56 7.36
CA HIS A 13 -4.18 -10.23 8.63
C HIS A 13 -5.26 -9.97 9.70
N PRO A 14 -5.12 -10.44 10.95
CA PRO A 14 -6.16 -10.31 11.99
C PRO A 14 -6.58 -8.87 12.30
N SER A 15 -5.76 -7.89 11.94
CA SER A 15 -6.04 -6.46 12.12
C SER A 15 -6.88 -5.82 11.00
N CYS A 16 -7.14 -6.53 9.90
CA CYS A 16 -7.97 -6.02 8.82
C CYS A 16 -9.45 -6.34 9.12
N SER A 17 -10.22 -5.36 9.60
CA SER A 17 -11.69 -5.41 9.50
C SER A 17 -12.10 -5.03 8.08
N PHE A 18 -13.04 -5.77 7.50
CA PHE A 18 -13.76 -5.34 6.29
C PHE A 18 -14.68 -4.17 6.67
N GLU A 19 -14.12 -2.99 6.88
CA GLU A 19 -14.86 -1.74 6.87
C GLU A 19 -14.29 -0.92 5.71
N GLU A 20 -15.08 -0.79 4.64
CA GLU A 20 -14.73 0.06 3.50
C GLU A 20 -14.75 1.51 3.97
N VAL A 21 -13.56 2.05 4.28
CA VAL A 21 -13.40 3.49 4.47
C VAL A 21 -13.29 4.09 3.08
N GLU A 22 -14.39 4.68 2.59
CA GLU A 22 -14.35 5.52 1.39
C GLU A 22 -13.50 6.76 1.68
N ILE A 23 -12.25 6.75 1.19
CA ILE A 23 -11.42 7.95 1.19
C ILE A 23 -11.96 8.83 0.05
N PRO A 24 -12.44 10.06 0.32
CA PRO A 24 -12.95 10.96 -0.71
C PRO A 24 -11.79 11.46 -1.55
N LEU A 25 -11.48 10.72 -2.61
CA LEU A 25 -10.36 10.99 -3.46
C LEU A 25 -10.80 11.85 -4.64
N VAL A 26 -10.21 13.04 -4.76
CA VAL A 26 -10.31 13.87 -5.96
C VAL A 26 -9.54 13.13 -7.05
N TYR A 27 -10.23 12.64 -8.09
CA TYR A 27 -9.58 12.04 -9.25
C TYR A 27 -8.72 13.11 -9.93
N PRO A 28 -7.37 13.05 -9.85
CA PRO A 28 -6.55 13.89 -10.69
C PRO A 28 -6.59 13.34 -12.12
N ASP A 29 -6.39 14.21 -13.10
CA ASP A 29 -6.39 13.85 -14.53
C ASP A 29 -5.27 12.83 -14.90
N GLU A 30 -4.34 12.58 -13.97
CA GLU A 30 -3.21 11.65 -14.12
C GLU A 30 -3.22 10.58 -13.01
N PRO A 31 -3.41 9.30 -13.35
CA PRO A 31 -3.53 8.21 -12.39
C PRO A 31 -2.23 7.91 -11.63
N GLU A 32 -1.05 8.25 -12.16
CA GLU A 32 0.21 8.16 -11.42
C GLU A 32 0.26 9.20 -10.29
N SER A 33 -0.14 10.43 -10.59
CA SER A 33 -0.20 11.54 -9.64
C SER A 33 -1.21 11.26 -8.52
N TYR A 34 -2.31 10.57 -8.83
CA TYR A 34 -3.25 10.04 -7.85
C TYR A 34 -2.57 9.09 -6.85
N ILE A 35 -1.87 8.08 -7.36
CA ILE A 35 -1.26 7.04 -6.53
C ILE A 35 -0.23 7.65 -5.57
N GLU A 36 0.63 8.54 -6.06
CA GLU A 36 1.63 9.19 -5.20
C GLU A 36 0.99 10.08 -4.13
N GLN A 37 -0.12 10.77 -4.43
CA GLN A 37 -0.84 11.58 -3.44
C GLN A 37 -1.46 10.72 -2.34
N VAL A 38 -2.14 9.62 -2.73
CA VAL A 38 -2.74 8.69 -1.76
C VAL A 38 -1.67 8.06 -0.88
N LEU A 39 -0.57 7.58 -1.47
CA LEU A 39 0.52 6.99 -0.70
C LEU A 39 1.13 8.01 0.26
N ALA A 40 1.35 9.26 -0.18
CA ALA A 40 1.90 10.30 0.66
C ALA A 40 1.00 10.60 1.87
N GLU A 41 -0.31 10.72 1.67
CA GLU A 41 -1.27 10.97 2.74
C GLU A 41 -1.35 9.78 3.71
N CYS A 42 -1.53 8.56 3.20
CA CYS A 42 -1.58 7.35 4.02
C CYS A 42 -0.30 7.14 4.83
N CYS A 43 0.88 7.26 4.18
CA CYS A 43 2.16 7.07 4.86
C CYS A 43 2.38 8.11 5.95
N THR A 44 1.97 9.36 5.73
CA THR A 44 2.06 10.41 6.73
C THR A 44 1.24 10.07 7.97
N HIS A 45 -0.02 9.63 7.79
CA HIS A 45 -0.87 9.22 8.92
C HIS A 45 -0.28 8.04 9.70
N VAL A 46 0.26 7.03 9.00
CA VAL A 46 0.91 5.89 9.63
C VAL A 46 2.12 6.32 10.46
N LEU A 47 3.00 7.17 9.90
CA LEU A 47 4.19 7.66 10.62
C LEU A 47 3.82 8.49 11.86
N VAL A 48 2.78 9.30 11.79
CA VAL A 48 2.27 10.06 12.95
C VAL A 48 1.81 9.10 14.06
N ILE A 49 0.98 8.10 13.73
CA ILE A 49 0.49 7.12 14.71
C ILE A 49 1.65 6.34 15.32
N LEU A 50 2.61 5.88 14.52
CA LEU A 50 3.77 5.14 15.01
C LEU A 50 4.62 6.00 15.95
N LYS A 51 4.84 7.26 15.60
CA LYS A 51 5.57 8.22 16.45
C LYS A 51 4.84 8.47 17.78
N GLU A 52 3.53 8.65 17.74
CA GLU A 52 2.70 8.81 18.95
C GLU A 52 2.76 7.57 19.87
N ASN A 53 3.00 6.39 19.30
CA ASN A 53 3.20 5.14 20.02
C ASN A 53 4.67 4.84 20.39
N ASN A 54 5.56 5.84 20.30
CA ASN A 54 6.99 5.75 20.64
C ASN A 54 7.80 4.75 19.78
N PHE A 55 7.38 4.48 18.54
CA PHE A 55 8.23 3.77 17.59
C PHE A 55 9.39 4.67 17.13
N ASP A 56 10.58 4.08 17.01
CA ASP A 56 11.75 4.76 16.44
C ASP A 56 11.69 4.77 14.90
N ILE A 57 10.99 5.77 14.38
CA ILE A 57 10.80 5.96 12.94
C ILE A 57 12.02 6.55 12.23
N GLU A 58 13.05 6.98 12.97
CA GLU A 58 14.29 7.55 12.40
C GLU A 58 15.38 6.50 12.24
N SER A 59 15.17 5.29 12.79
CA SER A 59 16.12 4.18 12.60
C SER A 59 16.22 3.75 11.14
N GLU A 60 17.45 3.44 10.71
CA GLU A 60 17.73 2.97 9.35
C GLU A 60 16.98 1.68 9.02
N ALA A 61 16.84 0.78 10.00
CA ALA A 61 16.08 -0.46 9.87
C ALA A 61 14.60 -0.18 9.59
N PHE A 62 13.97 0.72 10.36
CA PHE A 62 12.59 1.10 10.13
C PHE A 62 12.41 1.76 8.76
N MET A 63 13.25 2.74 8.41
CA MET A 63 13.14 3.43 7.12
C MET A 63 13.27 2.45 5.95
N LYS A 64 14.16 1.45 6.03
CA LYS A 64 14.32 0.43 5.01
C LYS A 64 13.05 -0.42 4.86
N ASP A 65 12.52 -0.94 5.97
CA ASP A 65 11.34 -1.82 5.93
C ASP A 65 10.08 -1.05 5.54
N PHE A 66 9.94 0.19 6.02
CA PHE A 66 8.84 1.08 5.67
C PHE A 66 8.86 1.45 4.19
N ASN A 67 10.03 1.81 3.63
CA ASN A 67 10.15 2.10 2.20
C ASN A 67 9.78 0.89 1.33
N ALA A 68 10.19 -0.33 1.72
CA ALA A 68 9.79 -1.54 1.02
C ALA A 68 8.26 -1.74 1.05
N LEU A 69 7.63 -1.48 2.20
CA LEU A 69 6.18 -1.54 2.34
C LEU A 69 5.47 -0.51 1.43
N VAL A 70 5.97 0.73 1.39
CA VAL A 70 5.44 1.77 0.48
C VAL A 70 5.59 1.37 -0.98
N ASP A 71 6.73 0.79 -1.36
CA ASP A 71 6.95 0.29 -2.73
C ASP A 71 5.99 -0.85 -3.11
N PHE A 72 5.67 -1.75 -2.17
CA PHE A 72 4.66 -2.78 -2.39
C PHE A 72 3.25 -2.22 -2.56
N LEU A 73 2.88 -1.24 -1.74
CA LEU A 73 1.60 -0.56 -1.86
C LEU A 73 1.50 0.21 -3.19
N ARG A 74 2.59 0.88 -3.61
CA ARG A 74 2.66 1.54 -4.92
C ARG A 74 2.46 0.53 -6.06
N ALA A 75 3.16 -0.60 -6.02
CA ALA A 75 2.99 -1.66 -7.01
C ALA A 75 1.56 -2.20 -7.09
N LEU A 76 0.91 -2.39 -5.94
CA LEU A 76 -0.48 -2.81 -5.89
C LEU A 76 -1.41 -1.76 -6.48
N MET A 77 -1.26 -0.49 -6.11
CA MET A 77 -2.10 0.59 -6.62
C MET A 77 -1.94 0.80 -8.13
N TYR A 78 -0.72 0.70 -8.67
CA TYR A 78 -0.49 0.73 -10.12
C TYR A 78 -1.23 -0.43 -10.82
N ARG A 79 -1.17 -1.64 -10.26
CA ARG A 79 -1.90 -2.79 -10.81
C ARG A 79 -3.41 -2.57 -10.83
N GLU A 80 -3.99 -2.09 -9.72
CA GLU A 80 -5.44 -1.88 -9.61
C GLU A 80 -5.94 -0.75 -10.52
N THR A 81 -5.11 0.24 -10.84
CA THR A 81 -5.45 1.30 -11.80
C THR A 81 -5.12 0.95 -13.25
N GLY A 82 -4.61 -0.25 -13.52
CA GLY A 82 -4.24 -0.71 -14.87
C GLY A 82 -2.95 -0.08 -15.40
N LEU A 83 -2.11 0.47 -14.53
CA LEU A 83 -0.80 1.04 -14.85
C LEU A 83 0.32 0.01 -14.67
N ASP A 84 1.35 0.12 -15.50
CA ASP A 84 2.59 -0.63 -15.30
C ASP A 84 3.43 0.02 -14.21
N HIS A 85 3.76 -0.71 -13.15
CA HIS A 85 4.61 -0.18 -12.09
C HIS A 85 6.03 0.12 -12.63
N PRO A 86 6.64 1.27 -12.29
CA PRO A 86 7.95 1.66 -12.80
C PRO A 86 9.08 0.67 -12.47
N LEU A 87 8.95 -0.13 -11.41
CA LEU A 87 9.94 -1.19 -11.09
C LEU A 87 9.99 -2.32 -12.13
N ILE A 88 8.96 -2.49 -12.97
CA ILE A 88 8.90 -3.53 -14.01
C ILE A 88 9.73 -3.13 -15.24
N LYS A 89 10.08 -1.84 -15.41
CA LYS A 89 10.96 -1.38 -16.49
C LYS A 89 12.42 -1.67 -16.14
N LYS A 90 12.88 -2.89 -16.42
CA LYS A 90 14.29 -3.24 -16.62
C LYS A 90 14.46 -4.05 -17.90
#